data_AF-A0A1F2U7F6-F1
#
_entry.id   AF-A0A1F2U7F6-F1
#
_cell.length_a   1.000
_cell.length_b   1.000
_cell.length_c   1.000
_cell.angle_alpha   90.00
_cell.angle_beta   90.00
_cell.angle_gamma   90.00
#
_symmetry.space_group_name_H-M   'P 1'
#
loop_
_entity.id
_entity.type
_entity.pdbx_description
1 polymer ?
#
loop_
_entity_poly.entity_id
_entity_poly.type
_entity_poly.pdbx_seq_one_letter_code
_entity_poly.pdbx_strand_id
1 'polypeptide(L)'
;MRVRHAGNKFFVDAKIFVERTTPFDHVPAIVDAVHTRIEEILPGADIMIHPEPQAPQEESLFEQVKWIARRNNLAVHDLLAHEVDGELTLDLHLEVDESLSLDQAHDRVNFLEAQVFQEIPEIAAINTHIEGEGAHIDTGVMVAELREQMANEIKKLAEQVADVLDCHEIIIRETNHKIYVSCHVLMDGALPITRVHDRTVELEALFKNAFPAIHKVTIHTEPESERGFLSARRRRYEAQSGH
;
A
#
# COMPACT_ATOMS: atom_id res chain seq x y z
N MET A 1 -9.93 23.76 20.04
CA MET A 1 -11.39 23.64 20.19
C MET A 1 -11.96 24.98 20.66
N ARG A 2 -13.07 25.41 20.07
CA ARG A 2 -13.82 26.61 20.43
C ARG A 2 -15.28 26.23 20.69
N VAL A 3 -15.83 26.68 21.80
CA VAL A 3 -17.24 26.45 22.16
C VAL A 3 -17.91 27.80 22.34
N ARG A 4 -19.09 27.96 21.77
CA ARG A 4 -19.93 29.16 21.95
C ARG A 4 -21.37 28.74 22.22
N HIS A 5 -22.09 29.60 22.94
CA HIS A 5 -23.46 29.34 23.35
C HIS A 5 -24.38 30.47 22.87
N ALA A 6 -25.53 30.10 22.30
CA ALA A 6 -26.57 31.04 21.91
C ALA A 6 -27.96 30.46 22.22
N GLY A 7 -28.71 31.12 23.11
CA GLY A 7 -30.02 30.65 23.55
C GLY A 7 -29.92 29.39 24.41
N ASN A 8 -30.43 28.26 23.91
CA ASN A 8 -30.28 26.94 24.54
C ASN A 8 -29.39 25.99 23.73
N LYS A 9 -28.68 26.49 22.70
CA LYS A 9 -27.84 25.71 21.81
C LYS A 9 -26.37 26.01 22.01
N PHE A 10 -25.57 24.96 21.96
CA PHE A 10 -24.11 25.03 21.91
C PHE A 10 -23.65 24.86 20.47
N PHE A 11 -22.57 25.55 20.11
CA PHE A 11 -21.86 25.35 18.85
C PHE A 11 -20.41 25.01 19.20
N VAL A 12 -19.92 23.90 18.65
CA VAL A 12 -18.56 23.39 18.89
C VAL A 12 -17.82 23.39 17.56
N ASP A 13 -16.66 24.05 17.54
CA ASP A 13 -15.72 24.04 16.43
C ASP A 13 -14.42 23.39 16.94
N ALA A 14 -14.12 22.20 16.44
CA ALA A 14 -13.00 21.38 16.89
C ALA A 14 -12.05 21.10 15.73
N LYS A 15 -10.78 21.49 15.90
CA LYS A 15 -9.68 20.96 15.10
C LYS A 15 -9.15 19.70 15.78
N ILE A 16 -9.05 18.61 15.05
CA ILE A 16 -8.44 17.37 15.53
C ILE A 16 -7.26 17.02 14.64
N PHE A 17 -6.20 16.51 15.24
CA PHE A 17 -5.06 16.02 14.49
C PHE A 17 -5.26 14.55 14.18
N VAL A 18 -5.09 14.18 12.91
CA VAL A 18 -5.13 12.81 12.44
C VAL A 18 -3.77 12.52 11.82
N GLU A 19 -3.20 11.35 12.10
CA GLU A 19 -1.90 10.99 11.52
C GLU A 19 -1.99 11.04 9.99
N ARG A 20 -1.03 11.70 9.35
CA ARG A 20 -1.02 11.95 7.91
C ARG A 20 -0.86 10.69 7.06
N THR A 21 -0.50 9.58 7.70
CA THR A 21 -0.44 8.21 7.14
C THR A 21 -1.78 7.48 7.20
N THR A 22 -2.79 8.02 7.91
CA THR A 22 -4.11 7.41 8.04
C THR A 22 -4.80 7.36 6.68
N PRO A 23 -5.26 6.17 6.23
CA PRO A 23 -6.10 6.05 5.04
C PRO A 23 -7.31 6.98 5.12
N PHE A 24 -7.61 7.69 4.03
CA PHE A 24 -8.65 8.71 4.02
C PHE A 24 -10.03 8.15 4.41
N ASP A 25 -10.32 6.90 4.04
CA ASP A 25 -11.54 6.16 4.37
C ASP A 25 -11.67 5.82 5.87
N HIS A 26 -10.58 5.89 6.64
CA HIS A 26 -10.59 5.71 8.10
C HIS A 26 -10.84 7.04 8.86
N VAL A 27 -10.63 8.20 8.22
CA VAL A 27 -10.82 9.51 8.84
C VAL A 27 -12.27 9.74 9.31
N PRO A 28 -13.33 9.35 8.55
CA PRO A 28 -14.72 9.47 9.01
C PRO A 28 -14.98 8.76 10.34
N ALA A 29 -14.42 7.56 10.55
CA ALA A 29 -14.62 6.83 11.80
C ALA A 29 -14.02 7.56 13.01
N ILE A 30 -12.88 8.24 12.83
CA ILE A 30 -12.25 9.07 13.86
C ILE A 30 -13.10 10.30 14.15
N VAL A 31 -13.59 10.97 13.10
CA VAL A 31 -14.47 12.14 13.23
C VAL A 31 -15.76 11.77 13.96
N ASP A 32 -16.38 10.65 13.60
CA ASP A 32 -17.61 10.16 14.22
C ASP A 32 -17.39 9.83 15.71
N ALA A 33 -16.28 9.17 16.05
CA ALA A 33 -15.95 8.87 17.44
C ALA A 33 -15.80 10.14 18.29
N VAL A 34 -15.13 11.17 17.76
CA VAL A 34 -15.01 12.48 18.45
C VAL A 34 -16.37 13.18 18.53
N HIS A 35 -17.16 13.15 17.46
CA HIS A 35 -18.50 13.73 17.43
C HIS A 35 -19.40 13.11 18.49
N THR A 36 -19.50 11.77 18.54
CA THR A 36 -20.27 11.05 19.56
C THR A 36 -19.85 11.46 20.96
N ARG A 37 -18.55 11.58 21.21
CA ARG A 37 -18.04 11.96 22.53
C ARG A 37 -18.40 13.39 22.93
N ILE A 38 -18.42 14.33 21.98
CA ILE A 38 -18.84 15.71 22.24
C ILE A 38 -20.35 15.76 22.49
N GLU A 39 -21.15 15.03 21.72
CA GLU A 39 -22.61 14.97 21.86
C GLU A 39 -23.05 14.39 23.20
N GLU A 40 -22.34 13.40 23.73
CA GLU A 40 -22.57 12.86 25.09
C GLU A 40 -22.38 13.92 26.20
N ILE A 41 -21.47 14.88 25.99
CA ILE A 41 -21.14 15.92 26.96
C ILE A 41 -22.06 17.14 26.79
N LEU A 42 -22.39 17.49 25.54
CA LEU A 42 -23.24 18.62 25.17
C LEU A 42 -24.36 18.16 24.22
N PRO A 43 -25.43 17.53 24.75
CA PRO A 43 -26.51 17.04 23.91
C PRO A 43 -27.20 18.17 23.12
N GLY A 44 -27.44 17.94 21.83
CA GLY A 44 -28.07 18.90 20.92
C GLY A 44 -27.16 20.04 20.48
N ALA A 45 -25.83 19.89 20.63
CA ALA A 45 -24.86 20.85 20.11
C ALA A 45 -24.75 20.75 18.57
N ASP A 46 -24.48 21.88 17.94
CA ASP A 46 -24.08 21.94 16.54
C ASP A 46 -22.55 21.80 16.48
N ILE A 47 -22.07 20.63 16.03
CA ILE A 47 -20.68 20.21 16.12
C ILE A 47 -20.05 20.21 14.72
N MET A 48 -18.96 20.96 14.56
CA MET A 48 -18.13 20.97 13.37
C MET A 48 -16.71 20.52 13.73
N ILE A 49 -16.23 19.48 13.04
CA ILE A 49 -14.92 18.88 13.27
C ILE A 49 -14.08 19.05 12.00
N HIS A 50 -12.89 19.62 12.17
CA HIS A 50 -11.89 19.82 11.13
C HIS A 50 -10.70 18.88 11.39
N PRO A 51 -10.62 17.72 10.72
CA PRO A 51 -9.43 16.88 10.78
C PRO A 51 -8.27 17.55 10.03
N GLU A 52 -7.12 17.64 10.69
CA GLU A 52 -5.88 18.23 10.17
C GLU A 52 -4.80 17.11 10.15
N PRO A 53 -4.16 16.83 9.00
CA PRO A 53 -3.11 15.82 8.95
C PRO A 53 -1.88 16.28 9.74
N GLN A 54 -1.34 15.41 10.58
CA GLN A 54 -0.14 15.67 11.37
C GLN A 54 0.86 14.52 11.24
N ALA A 55 2.16 14.84 11.27
CA ALA A 55 3.21 13.84 11.39
C ALA A 55 3.03 13.04 12.70
N PRO A 56 3.19 11.70 12.67
CA PRO A 56 3.30 10.91 13.90
C PRO A 56 4.55 11.29 14.69
N GLN A 57 4.57 10.96 15.98
CA GLN A 57 5.65 11.36 16.89
C GLN A 57 7.02 10.75 16.52
N GLU A 58 7.02 9.60 15.84
CA GLU A 58 8.21 8.92 15.32
C GLU A 58 8.02 8.61 13.82
N GLU A 59 8.08 9.64 12.99
CA GLU A 59 7.98 9.47 11.54
C GLU A 59 9.36 9.24 10.91
N SER A 60 9.52 8.12 10.19
CA SER A 60 10.77 7.83 9.49
C SER A 60 11.03 8.84 8.37
N LEU A 61 12.31 9.08 8.06
CA LEU A 61 12.78 9.88 6.93
C LEU A 61 12.02 9.55 5.63
N PHE A 62 11.87 8.26 5.32
CA PHE A 62 11.21 7.80 4.11
C PHE A 62 9.72 8.12 4.09
N GLU A 63 9.04 8.03 5.23
CA GLU A 63 7.63 8.43 5.31
C GLU A 63 7.47 9.95 5.17
N GLN A 64 8.42 10.74 5.67
CA GLN A 64 8.44 12.18 5.43
C GLN A 64 8.61 12.54 3.95
N VAL A 65 9.58 11.93 3.27
CA VAL A 65 9.79 12.15 1.82
C VAL A 65 8.56 11.73 1.01
N LYS A 66 7.98 10.55 1.31
CA LYS A 66 6.74 10.09 0.66
C LYS A 66 5.57 11.03 0.89
N TRP A 67 5.45 11.59 2.10
CA TRP A 67 4.41 12.58 2.40
C TRP A 67 4.58 13.85 1.57
N ILE A 68 5.80 14.38 1.49
CA ILE A 68 6.11 15.57 0.67
C ILE A 68 5.77 15.28 -0.79
N ALA A 69 6.21 14.15 -1.34
CA ALA A 69 5.89 13.76 -2.72
C ALA A 69 4.37 13.68 -2.96
N ARG A 70 3.63 12.94 -2.10
CA ARG A 70 2.18 12.76 -2.23
C ARG A 70 1.40 14.07 -2.15
N ARG A 71 1.80 15.00 -1.27
CA ARG A 71 1.17 16.33 -1.17
C ARG A 71 1.30 17.13 -2.45
N ASN A 72 2.32 16.84 -3.26
CA ASN A 72 2.56 17.47 -4.56
C ASN A 72 2.04 16.64 -5.74
N ASN A 73 1.23 15.61 -5.48
CA ASN A 73 0.70 14.68 -6.47
C ASN A 73 1.79 13.99 -7.31
N LEU A 74 2.91 13.67 -6.65
CA LEU A 74 4.03 12.93 -7.20
C LEU A 74 4.15 11.58 -6.51
N ALA A 75 4.55 10.55 -7.27
CA ALA A 75 4.83 9.24 -6.72
C ALA A 75 6.34 9.02 -6.68
N VAL A 76 6.83 8.60 -5.51
CA VAL A 76 8.23 8.22 -5.31
C VAL A 76 8.32 6.77 -4.87
N HIS A 77 9.32 6.07 -5.36
CA HIS A 77 9.66 4.72 -4.93
C HIS A 77 11.18 4.54 -4.85
N ASP A 78 11.60 3.37 -4.35
CA ASP A 78 13.00 2.98 -4.13
C ASP A 78 13.85 4.06 -3.43
N LEU A 79 13.42 4.42 -2.20
CA LEU A 79 14.13 5.39 -1.36
C LEU A 79 15.30 4.72 -0.65
N LEU A 80 16.50 5.25 -0.85
CA LEU A 80 17.71 4.81 -0.16
C LEU A 80 18.39 6.01 0.50
N ALA A 81 18.56 5.95 1.82
CA ALA A 81 19.34 6.93 2.55
C ALA A 81 20.69 6.31 2.94
N HIS A 82 21.77 7.02 2.66
CA HIS A 82 23.13 6.58 2.96
C HIS A 82 24.01 7.77 3.33
N GLU A 83 25.06 7.52 4.11
CA GLU A 83 25.99 8.55 4.55
C GLU A 83 27.26 8.50 3.69
N VAL A 84 27.66 9.65 3.15
CA VAL A 84 28.90 9.83 2.37
C VAL A 84 29.67 10.98 2.99
N ASP A 85 30.91 10.74 3.43
CA ASP A 85 31.76 11.75 4.06
C ASP A 85 31.12 12.48 5.27
N GLY A 86 30.22 11.81 5.99
CA GLY A 86 29.51 12.39 7.13
C GLY A 86 28.24 13.16 6.77
N GLU A 87 27.88 13.20 5.48
CA GLU A 87 26.70 13.87 4.96
C GLU A 87 25.65 12.87 4.51
N LEU A 88 24.38 13.10 4.88
CA LEU A 88 23.27 12.24 4.53
C LEU A 88 22.83 12.50 3.09
N THR A 89 22.91 11.49 2.24
CA THR A 89 22.46 11.50 0.84
C THR A 89 21.20 10.66 0.69
N LEU A 90 20.22 11.16 -0.06
CA LEU A 90 18.99 10.46 -0.41
C LEU A 90 18.97 10.15 -1.91
N ASP A 91 18.86 8.87 -2.26
CA ASP A 91 18.54 8.43 -3.62
C ASP A 91 17.04 8.08 -3.68
N LEU A 92 16.38 8.49 -4.76
CA LEU A 92 14.95 8.21 -4.98
C LEU A 92 14.59 8.09 -6.45
N HIS A 93 13.56 7.29 -6.75
CA HIS A 93 12.92 7.27 -8.06
C HIS A 93 11.64 8.10 -8.01
N LEU A 94 11.48 9.00 -8.97
CA LEU A 94 10.31 9.87 -9.14
C LEU A 94 9.56 9.49 -10.42
N GLU A 95 8.29 9.15 -10.27
CA GLU A 95 7.40 8.93 -11.40
C GLU A 95 6.78 10.25 -11.87
N VAL A 96 6.79 10.49 -13.17
CA VAL A 96 6.21 11.66 -13.84
C VAL A 96 5.49 11.25 -15.12
N ASP A 97 4.44 11.96 -15.55
CA ASP A 97 3.72 11.66 -16.80
C ASP A 97 4.66 11.49 -18.01
N GLU A 98 4.55 10.37 -18.73
CA GLU A 98 5.38 10.02 -19.90
C GLU A 98 5.31 11.02 -21.06
N SER A 99 4.25 11.83 -21.13
CA SER A 99 4.07 12.86 -22.14
C SER A 99 4.88 14.13 -21.88
N LEU A 100 5.47 14.27 -20.69
CA LEU A 100 6.29 15.42 -20.32
C LEU A 100 7.62 15.42 -21.07
N SER A 101 8.10 16.62 -21.40
CA SER A 101 9.49 16.78 -21.81
C SER A 101 10.43 16.58 -20.62
N LEU A 102 11.71 16.29 -20.90
CA LEU A 102 12.73 16.18 -19.85
C LEU A 102 12.82 17.45 -19.00
N ASP A 103 12.73 18.65 -19.60
CA ASP A 103 12.74 19.91 -18.87
C ASP A 103 11.54 20.01 -17.90
N GLN A 104 10.34 19.62 -18.36
CA GLN A 104 9.14 19.64 -17.53
C GLN A 104 9.21 18.62 -16.39
N ALA A 105 9.76 17.43 -16.66
CA ALA A 105 10.02 16.43 -15.64
C ALA A 105 11.05 16.92 -14.60
N HIS A 106 12.13 17.55 -15.08
CA HIS A 106 13.18 18.10 -14.23
C HIS A 106 12.66 19.27 -13.36
N ASP A 107 11.72 20.08 -13.84
CA ASP A 107 11.05 21.09 -13.03
C ASP A 107 10.27 20.46 -11.86
N ARG A 108 9.66 19.28 -12.06
CA ARG A 108 9.00 18.52 -10.98
C ARG A 108 9.99 17.99 -9.96
N VAL A 109 11.12 17.46 -10.43
CA VAL A 109 12.22 17.03 -9.56
C VAL A 109 12.71 18.18 -8.69
N ASN A 110 13.10 19.30 -9.31
CA ASN A 110 13.60 20.47 -8.61
C ASN A 110 12.63 20.97 -7.54
N PHE A 111 11.33 20.96 -7.87
CA PHE A 111 10.29 21.38 -6.95
C PHE A 111 10.12 20.44 -5.75
N LEU A 112 10.24 19.12 -5.97
CA LEU A 112 10.22 18.13 -4.90
C LEU A 112 11.47 18.24 -4.03
N GLU A 113 12.66 18.28 -4.63
CA GLU A 113 13.95 18.38 -3.92
C GLU A 113 13.99 19.62 -3.03
N ALA A 114 13.55 20.78 -3.54
CA ALA A 114 13.49 22.01 -2.76
C ALA A 114 12.61 21.88 -1.50
N GLN A 115 11.48 21.18 -1.59
CA GLN A 115 10.62 20.93 -0.43
C GLN A 115 11.24 19.92 0.54
N VAL A 116 11.90 18.88 0.04
CA VAL A 116 12.62 17.92 0.88
C VAL A 116 13.73 18.61 1.65
N PHE A 117 14.56 19.43 1.02
CA PHE A 117 15.60 20.21 1.71
C PHE A 117 15.02 21.19 2.74
N GLN A 118 13.84 21.76 2.47
CA GLN A 118 13.21 22.70 3.39
C GLN A 118 12.63 22.01 4.63
N GLU A 119 12.02 20.83 4.47
CA GLU A 119 11.36 20.12 5.57
C GLU A 119 12.29 19.14 6.30
N ILE A 120 13.37 18.69 5.65
CA ILE A 120 14.32 17.71 6.17
C ILE A 120 15.76 18.25 6.03
N PRO A 121 16.18 19.19 6.90
CA PRO A 121 17.48 19.85 6.80
C PRO A 121 18.69 18.94 7.02
N GLU A 122 18.46 17.71 7.48
CA GLU A 122 19.49 16.69 7.69
C GLU A 122 20.00 16.09 6.37
N ILE A 123 19.20 16.14 5.29
CA ILE A 123 19.60 15.69 3.96
C ILE A 123 20.51 16.75 3.34
N ALA A 124 21.74 16.36 3.03
CA ALA A 124 22.74 17.22 2.40
C ALA A 124 22.68 17.16 0.87
N ALA A 125 22.33 16.00 0.31
CA ALA A 125 22.25 15.78 -1.12
C ALA A 125 21.08 14.86 -1.49
N ILE A 126 20.51 15.07 -2.68
CA ILE A 126 19.47 14.24 -3.26
C ILE A 126 19.90 13.84 -4.67
N ASN A 127 19.70 12.58 -5.02
CA ASN A 127 19.82 12.08 -6.38
C ASN A 127 18.48 11.48 -6.82
N THR A 128 17.90 12.08 -7.86
CA THR A 128 16.58 11.69 -8.35
C THR A 128 16.69 11.01 -9.70
N HIS A 129 16.21 9.76 -9.78
CA HIS A 129 15.96 9.08 -11.05
C HIS A 129 14.55 9.42 -11.55
N ILE A 130 14.43 9.94 -12.78
CA ILE A 130 13.13 10.30 -13.39
C ILE A 130 12.61 9.11 -14.20
N GLU A 131 11.38 8.71 -13.93
CA GLU A 131 10.71 7.61 -14.61
C GLU A 131 9.33 8.05 -15.12
N GLY A 132 8.88 7.46 -16.23
CA GLY A 132 7.54 7.70 -16.75
C GLY A 132 6.44 7.01 -15.93
N GLU A 133 5.30 7.68 -15.72
CA GLU A 133 4.08 7.07 -15.17
C GLU A 133 3.62 5.96 -16.11
N GLY A 134 3.73 4.70 -15.66
CA GLY A 134 3.43 3.54 -16.50
C GLY A 134 4.62 3.00 -17.29
N ALA A 135 5.82 3.60 -17.19
CA ALA A 135 7.05 3.08 -17.79
C ALA A 135 7.46 1.72 -17.22
N HIS A 136 6.83 1.33 -16.11
CA HIS A 136 6.91 0.00 -15.53
C HIS A 136 5.78 -0.91 -16.02
N ILE A 137 5.77 -1.23 -17.32
CA ILE A 137 5.59 -2.65 -17.69
C ILE A 137 6.93 -3.32 -17.42
N ASP A 138 7.21 -3.53 -16.14
CA ASP A 138 8.47 -4.10 -15.70
C ASP A 138 8.50 -5.57 -16.12
N THR A 139 9.31 -5.86 -17.14
CA THR A 139 9.71 -7.21 -17.53
C THR A 139 10.97 -7.61 -16.80
N GLY A 140 11.08 -7.26 -15.51
CA GLY A 140 11.92 -7.93 -14.53
C GLY A 140 11.63 -9.43 -14.53
N VAL A 141 12.20 -10.15 -15.49
CA VAL A 141 12.05 -11.59 -15.59
C VAL A 141 12.97 -12.16 -14.51
N MET A 142 12.43 -12.32 -13.30
CA MET A 142 12.89 -13.39 -12.42
C MET A 142 13.10 -14.63 -13.30
N VAL A 143 14.33 -15.17 -13.31
CA VAL A 143 14.68 -16.30 -14.19
C VAL A 143 13.63 -17.38 -14.00
N ALA A 144 13.09 -17.92 -15.09
CA ALA A 144 11.92 -18.80 -15.06
C ALA A 144 12.07 -19.96 -14.04
N GLU A 145 13.29 -20.49 -13.91
CA GLU A 145 13.65 -21.52 -12.95
C GLU A 145 13.49 -21.07 -11.48
N LEU A 146 13.95 -19.86 -11.13
CA LEU A 146 13.79 -19.30 -9.78
C LEU A 146 12.31 -19.05 -9.46
N ARG A 147 11.55 -18.57 -10.45
CA ARG A 147 10.10 -18.37 -10.33
C ARG A 147 9.37 -19.69 -10.09
N GLU A 148 9.75 -20.74 -10.82
CA GLU A 148 9.17 -22.07 -10.67
C GLU A 148 9.52 -22.70 -9.31
N GLN A 149 10.77 -22.57 -8.85
CA GLN A 149 11.19 -23.02 -7.53
C GLN A 149 10.39 -22.33 -6.41
N MET A 150 10.24 -21.01 -6.49
CA MET A 150 9.46 -20.24 -5.51
C MET A 150 7.98 -20.63 -5.54
N ALA A 151 7.38 -20.81 -6.72
CA ALA A 151 5.99 -21.24 -6.84
C ALA A 151 5.75 -22.64 -6.25
N ASN A 152 6.68 -23.58 -6.50
CA ASN A 152 6.62 -24.93 -5.93
C ASN A 152 6.72 -24.92 -4.40
N GLU A 153 7.55 -24.04 -3.84
CA GLU A 153 7.69 -23.94 -2.39
C GLU A 153 6.48 -23.28 -1.73
N ILE A 154 5.95 -22.20 -2.33
CA ILE A 154 4.69 -21.58 -1.90
C ILE A 154 3.55 -22.61 -1.88
N LYS A 155 3.45 -23.45 -2.91
CA LYS A 155 2.47 -24.53 -2.96
C LYS A 155 2.60 -25.48 -1.75
N LYS A 156 3.81 -25.98 -1.50
CA LYS A 156 4.05 -26.91 -0.37
C LYS A 156 3.74 -26.28 0.98
N LEU A 157 4.05 -24.99 1.16
CA LEU A 157 3.74 -24.27 2.39
C LEU A 157 2.23 -24.12 2.57
N ALA A 158 1.51 -23.79 1.50
CA ALA A 158 0.06 -23.64 1.54
C ALA A 158 -0.64 -24.95 1.93
N GLU A 159 -0.19 -26.08 1.37
CA GLU A 159 -0.74 -27.40 1.65
C GLU A 159 -0.46 -27.91 3.08
N GLN A 160 0.38 -27.23 3.85
CA GLN A 160 0.61 -27.52 5.27
C GLN A 160 -0.35 -26.78 6.20
N VAL A 161 -1.05 -25.76 5.70
CA VAL A 161 -2.02 -24.99 6.50
C VAL A 161 -3.33 -25.76 6.62
N ALA A 162 -3.85 -25.87 7.83
CA ALA A 162 -5.12 -26.54 8.08
C ALA A 162 -6.26 -25.88 7.31
N ASP A 163 -7.25 -26.67 6.89
CA ASP A 163 -8.43 -26.26 6.12
C ASP A 163 -8.12 -25.92 4.62
N VAL A 164 -6.85 -25.96 4.19
CA VAL A 164 -6.43 -25.86 2.78
C VAL A 164 -6.47 -27.23 2.12
N LEU A 165 -7.19 -27.35 1.00
CA LEU A 165 -7.34 -28.61 0.24
C LEU A 165 -6.45 -28.67 -1.00
N ASP A 166 -6.12 -27.52 -1.59
CA ASP A 166 -5.23 -27.38 -2.74
C ASP A 166 -4.78 -25.91 -2.89
N CYS A 167 -3.59 -25.71 -3.46
CA CYS A 167 -3.11 -24.39 -3.89
C CYS A 167 -2.61 -24.47 -5.34
N HIS A 168 -3.18 -23.63 -6.19
CA HIS A 168 -2.93 -23.64 -7.63
C HIS A 168 -2.95 -22.23 -8.23
N GLU A 169 -2.67 -22.15 -9.55
CA GLU A 169 -2.56 -20.88 -10.28
C GLU A 169 -1.66 -19.86 -9.58
N ILE A 170 -0.51 -20.33 -9.07
CA ILE A 170 0.48 -19.49 -8.42
C ILE A 170 1.18 -18.67 -9.49
N ILE A 171 0.94 -17.37 -9.46
CA ILE A 171 1.54 -16.39 -10.34
C ILE A 171 2.43 -15.50 -9.49
N ILE A 172 3.71 -15.47 -9.83
CA ILE A 172 4.70 -14.63 -9.18
C ILE A 172 5.11 -13.56 -10.20
N ARG A 173 4.84 -12.31 -9.85
CA ARG A 173 5.24 -11.16 -10.65
C ARG A 173 6.29 -10.39 -9.88
N GLU A 174 7.25 -9.88 -10.62
CA GLU A 174 8.19 -8.90 -10.10
C GLU A 174 7.88 -7.60 -10.83
N THR A 175 7.72 -6.53 -10.06
CA THR A 175 7.46 -5.20 -10.61
C THR A 175 8.06 -4.19 -9.65
N ASN A 176 8.95 -3.33 -10.14
CA ASN A 176 9.66 -2.31 -9.37
C ASN A 176 10.44 -2.95 -8.21
N HIS A 177 11.21 -4.02 -8.50
CA HIS A 177 11.99 -4.82 -7.53
C HIS A 177 11.18 -5.39 -6.36
N LYS A 178 9.85 -5.40 -6.46
CA LYS A 178 8.93 -5.96 -5.48
C LYS A 178 8.30 -7.22 -6.01
N ILE A 179 8.27 -8.25 -5.16
CA ILE A 179 7.66 -9.52 -5.52
C ILE A 179 6.20 -9.52 -5.10
N TYR A 180 5.32 -9.75 -6.08
CA TYR A 180 3.89 -9.94 -5.91
C TYR A 180 3.55 -11.40 -6.14
N VAL A 181 2.85 -12.01 -5.19
CA VAL A 181 2.34 -13.36 -5.31
C VAL A 181 0.83 -13.32 -5.38
N SER A 182 0.26 -13.98 -6.38
CA SER A 182 -1.16 -14.31 -6.39
C SER A 182 -1.35 -15.81 -6.55
N CYS A 183 -2.26 -16.38 -5.79
CA CYS A 183 -2.59 -17.81 -5.88
C CYS A 183 -4.06 -18.05 -5.59
N HIS A 184 -4.54 -19.19 -6.07
CA HIS A 184 -5.85 -19.70 -5.72
C HIS A 184 -5.69 -20.77 -4.65
N VAL A 185 -6.60 -20.77 -3.67
CA VAL A 185 -6.60 -21.73 -2.57
C VAL A 185 -7.98 -22.33 -2.47
N LEU A 186 -8.04 -23.65 -2.58
CA LEU A 186 -9.27 -24.42 -2.47
C LEU A 186 -9.50 -24.79 -1.00
N MET A 187 -10.70 -24.54 -0.49
CA MET A 187 -11.12 -24.86 0.88
C MET A 187 -12.51 -25.50 0.89
N ASP A 188 -12.89 -26.10 2.02
CA ASP A 188 -14.26 -26.60 2.21
C ASP A 188 -15.27 -25.44 2.16
N GLY A 189 -16.25 -25.52 1.26
CA GLY A 189 -17.26 -24.50 1.06
C GLY A 189 -18.23 -24.31 2.23
N ALA A 190 -18.23 -25.22 3.21
CA ALA A 190 -19.02 -25.10 4.43
C ALA A 190 -18.32 -24.25 5.52
N LEU A 191 -17.07 -23.83 5.32
CA LEU A 191 -16.33 -23.04 6.31
C LEU A 191 -16.94 -21.65 6.50
N PRO A 192 -17.03 -21.15 7.75
CA PRO A 192 -17.36 -19.75 8.00
C PRO A 192 -16.33 -18.81 7.35
N ILE A 193 -16.78 -17.69 6.78
CA ILE A 193 -15.90 -16.68 6.16
C ILE A 193 -14.83 -16.17 7.13
N THR A 194 -15.14 -16.09 8.43
CA THR A 194 -14.14 -15.73 9.46
C THR A 194 -12.99 -16.73 9.51
N ARG A 195 -13.29 -18.03 9.44
CA ARG A 195 -12.28 -19.09 9.40
C ARG A 195 -11.47 -19.05 8.11
N VAL A 196 -12.12 -18.79 6.97
CA VAL A 196 -11.44 -18.58 5.68
C VAL A 196 -10.47 -17.40 5.76
N HIS A 197 -10.91 -16.27 6.33
CA HIS A 197 -10.06 -15.10 6.53
C HIS A 197 -8.85 -15.41 7.41
N ASP A 198 -9.05 -16.08 8.55
CA ASP A 198 -7.95 -16.49 9.45
C ASP A 198 -6.89 -17.31 8.68
N ARG A 199 -7.32 -18.23 7.81
CA ARG A 199 -6.40 -19.02 6.97
C ARG A 199 -5.69 -18.19 5.92
N THR A 200 -6.36 -17.24 5.29
CA THR A 200 -5.70 -16.33 4.32
C THR A 200 -4.63 -15.47 4.99
N VAL A 201 -4.87 -15.01 6.22
CA VAL A 201 -3.89 -14.24 7.01
C VAL A 201 -2.70 -15.13 7.41
N GLU A 202 -2.96 -16.36 7.85
CA GLU A 202 -1.92 -17.34 8.17
C GLU A 202 -1.05 -17.68 6.95
N LEU A 203 -1.66 -17.90 5.79
CA LEU A 203 -0.97 -18.16 4.53
C LEU A 203 -0.12 -16.97 4.09
N GLU A 204 -0.66 -15.75 4.14
CA GLU A 204 0.10 -14.54 3.81
C GLU A 204 1.33 -14.39 4.71
N ALA A 205 1.16 -14.58 6.03
CA ALA A 205 2.26 -14.54 6.99
C ALA A 205 3.29 -15.65 6.72
N LEU A 206 2.85 -16.87 6.43
CA LEU A 206 3.73 -18.00 6.11
C LEU A 206 4.57 -17.74 4.86
N PHE A 207 3.95 -17.22 3.79
CA PHE A 207 4.66 -16.90 2.55
C PHE A 207 5.68 -15.77 2.76
N LYS A 208 5.30 -14.70 3.46
CA LYS A 208 6.21 -13.58 3.78
C LYS A 208 7.36 -14.01 4.69
N ASN A 209 7.13 -14.95 5.61
CA ASN A 209 8.20 -15.50 6.46
C ASN A 209 9.20 -16.35 5.66
N ALA A 210 8.70 -17.20 4.75
CA ALA A 210 9.55 -18.03 3.89
C ALA A 210 10.31 -17.19 2.84
N PHE A 211 9.67 -16.13 2.34
CA PHE A 211 10.22 -15.23 1.33
C PHE A 211 10.04 -13.77 1.76
N PRO A 212 10.95 -13.23 2.57
CA PRO A 212 10.86 -11.85 3.08
C PRO A 212 10.81 -10.76 2.00
N ALA A 213 11.25 -11.07 0.77
CA ALA A 213 11.19 -10.18 -0.38
C ALA A 213 9.78 -10.04 -1.00
N ILE A 214 8.80 -10.86 -0.57
CA ILE A 214 7.40 -10.72 -1.00
C ILE A 214 6.84 -9.41 -0.45
N HIS A 215 6.50 -8.50 -1.36
CA HIS A 215 5.87 -7.25 -1.04
C HIS A 215 4.37 -7.43 -0.73
N LYS A 216 3.67 -8.23 -1.54
CA LYS A 216 2.22 -8.45 -1.40
C LYS A 216 1.81 -9.86 -1.82
N VAL A 217 0.88 -10.43 -1.06
CA VAL A 217 0.19 -11.68 -1.40
C VAL A 217 -1.27 -11.35 -1.68
N THR A 218 -1.85 -11.95 -2.71
CA THR A 218 -3.29 -11.90 -3.00
C THR A 218 -3.81 -13.32 -3.14
N ILE A 219 -4.70 -13.72 -2.26
CA ILE A 219 -5.23 -15.09 -2.21
C ILE A 219 -6.68 -15.06 -2.68
N HIS A 220 -6.97 -15.79 -3.75
CA HIS A 220 -8.34 -16.05 -4.19
C HIS A 220 -8.80 -17.36 -3.57
N THR A 221 -9.79 -17.32 -2.67
CA THR A 221 -10.32 -18.52 -2.01
C THR A 221 -11.48 -19.09 -2.80
N GLU A 222 -11.40 -20.38 -3.12
CA GLU A 222 -12.40 -21.11 -3.88
C GLU A 222 -13.01 -22.23 -3.04
N PRO A 223 -14.32 -22.47 -3.11
CA PRO A 223 -14.92 -23.65 -2.47
C PRO A 223 -14.58 -24.92 -3.26
N GLU A 224 -14.50 -26.07 -2.59
CA GLU A 224 -14.20 -27.37 -3.19
C GLU A 224 -15.06 -27.74 -4.42
N SER A 225 -16.27 -27.19 -4.53
CA SER A 225 -17.17 -27.37 -5.67
C SER A 225 -16.62 -26.80 -6.98
N GLU A 226 -15.67 -25.86 -6.94
CA GLU A 226 -15.04 -25.26 -8.13
C GLU A 226 -13.92 -26.13 -8.72
N ARG A 227 -13.49 -27.20 -8.03
CA ARG A 227 -12.39 -28.10 -8.43
C ARG A 227 -12.55 -28.69 -9.85
N GLY A 228 -13.77 -28.76 -10.39
CA GLY A 228 -14.09 -29.24 -11.75
C GLY A 228 -14.25 -28.16 -12.84
N PHE A 229 -14.58 -26.92 -12.47
CA PHE A 229 -14.87 -25.83 -13.43
C PHE A 229 -13.60 -25.12 -13.96
N LEU A 230 -12.48 -25.28 -13.27
CA LEU A 230 -11.16 -24.70 -13.60
C LEU A 230 -10.60 -25.18 -14.96
N SER A 231 -10.92 -26.40 -15.39
CA SER A 231 -10.50 -26.93 -16.70
C SER A 231 -11.10 -26.19 -17.92
N ALA A 232 -12.18 -25.44 -17.72
CA ALA A 232 -12.91 -24.73 -18.78
C ALA A 232 -12.51 -23.25 -18.92
N ARG A 233 -12.13 -22.55 -17.83
CA ARG A 233 -11.64 -21.15 -17.90
C ARG A 233 -10.27 -21.03 -18.56
N ARG A 234 -9.38 -22.00 -18.34
CA ARG A 234 -8.02 -22.04 -18.91
C ARG A 234 -7.98 -21.90 -20.44
N ARG A 235 -8.93 -22.54 -21.15
CA ARG A 235 -9.03 -22.48 -22.63
C ARG A 235 -9.44 -21.13 -23.21
N ARG A 236 -10.08 -20.25 -22.42
CA ARG A 236 -10.52 -18.93 -22.91
C ARG A 236 -9.43 -17.86 -22.81
N TYR A 237 -8.52 -17.97 -21.84
CA TYR A 237 -7.42 -17.01 -21.68
C TYR A 237 -6.30 -17.27 -22.70
N GLU A 238 -5.92 -18.53 -22.93
CA GLU A 238 -4.91 -18.90 -23.94
C GLU A 238 -5.36 -18.56 -25.39
N ALA A 239 -6.67 -18.51 -25.64
CA ALA A 239 -7.21 -18.11 -26.95
C ALA A 239 -7.22 -16.58 -27.19
N GLN A 240 -7.03 -15.76 -26.16
CA GLN A 240 -7.01 -14.29 -26.27
C GLN A 240 -5.60 -13.68 -26.19
N SER A 241 -4.60 -14.41 -25.71
CA SER A 241 -3.21 -13.95 -25.58
C SER A 241 -2.33 -14.23 -26.79
N GLY A 242 -2.88 -14.79 -27.86
CA GLY A 242 -2.15 -15.09 -29.09
C GLY A 242 -2.65 -14.28 -30.27
N HIS A 243 -2.41 -12.96 -30.28
CA HIS A 243 -2.37 -12.08 -31.47
C HIS A 243 -1.42 -10.90 -31.19
#